data_AF-A0AAU3J686-F1
#
_entry.id   AF-A0AAU3J686-F1
#
_cell.length_a   1.000
_cell.length_b   1.000
_cell.length_c   1.000
_cell.angle_alpha   90.00
_cell.angle_beta   90.00
_cell.angle_gamma   90.00
#
_symmetry.space_group_name_H-M   'P 1'
#
loop_
_entity.id
_entity.type
_entity.pdbx_description
1 polymer ?
#
loop_
_entity_poly.entity_id
_entity_poly.type
_entity_poly.pdbx_seq_one_letter_code
_entity_poly.pdbx_strand_id
1 'polypeptide(L)'
;MKAQESRISVALVDSMFHYPHEVWDLGLDSLDMFTEEVLDELDAIRWAEGKQYPQYGTVVARTGRHNWGAEGSFSEIIMQVSWSAAGGVGTVAVTAAIKTVYEKLKSRAYGDVWHSMPSQDQAVQIARSRLHQHYDVAVDRLTVVHSSVDAEAQRYEFEFRHEDGRKFGATVGALAGMPSCTRVWTDGGDPLPRPVPEPPDPGN
;
A
#
# COMPACT_ATOMS: atom_id res chain seq x y z
N MET A 1 1.41 -20.72 10.48
CA MET A 1 2.88 -20.81 10.25
C MET A 1 3.45 -19.42 10.45
N LYS A 2 4.59 -19.22 11.12
CA LYS A 2 5.21 -17.89 11.22
C LYS A 2 5.93 -17.57 9.91
N ALA A 3 5.63 -16.42 9.32
CA ALA A 3 6.26 -16.01 8.07
C ALA A 3 7.64 -15.40 8.36
N GLN A 4 8.65 -15.81 7.58
CA GLN A 4 9.92 -15.12 7.59
C GLN A 4 9.70 -13.80 6.85
N GLU A 5 9.35 -13.84 5.57
CA GLU A 5 9.01 -12.63 4.83
C GLU A 5 7.49 -12.45 4.74
N SER A 6 7.01 -11.24 5.04
CA SER A 6 5.59 -10.87 4.93
C SER A 6 5.44 -9.63 4.07
N ARG A 7 4.65 -9.73 3.00
CA ARG A 7 4.19 -8.59 2.23
C ARG A 7 2.72 -8.36 2.50
N ILE A 8 2.38 -7.20 3.02
CA ILE A 8 1.01 -6.80 3.33
C ILE A 8 0.67 -5.62 2.44
N SER A 9 -0.44 -5.69 1.71
CA SER A 9 -0.91 -4.62 0.85
C SER A 9 -2.39 -4.34 1.10
N VAL A 10 -2.76 -3.08 1.30
CA VAL A 10 -4.15 -2.65 1.45
C VAL A 10 -4.46 -1.64 0.36
N ALA A 11 -5.42 -1.96 -0.51
CA ALA A 11 -5.87 -1.08 -1.58
C ALA A 11 -7.31 -0.60 -1.31
N LEU A 12 -7.51 0.72 -1.38
CA LEU A 12 -8.82 1.36 -1.32
C LEU A 12 -9.35 1.57 -2.73
N VAL A 13 -10.50 0.96 -3.03
CA VAL A 13 -11.10 0.96 -4.38
C VAL A 13 -12.54 1.42 -4.31
N ASP A 14 -13.02 2.16 -5.31
CA ASP A 14 -14.47 2.38 -5.47
C ASP A 14 -15.14 1.13 -6.04
N SER A 15 -14.48 0.50 -7.01
CA SER A 15 -14.93 -0.73 -7.66
C SER A 15 -13.74 -1.56 -8.17
N MET A 16 -13.95 -2.85 -8.38
CA MET A 16 -12.91 -3.78 -8.86
C MET A 16 -12.42 -3.49 -10.30
N PHE A 17 -13.18 -2.71 -11.06
CA PHE A 17 -12.83 -2.34 -12.44
C PHE A 17 -11.96 -1.10 -12.54
N HIS A 18 -11.68 -0.43 -11.43
CA HIS A 18 -10.90 0.80 -11.43
C HIS A 18 -9.61 0.64 -10.62
N TYR A 19 -8.60 1.43 -10.96
CA TYR A 19 -7.40 1.54 -10.14
C TYR A 19 -7.76 2.02 -8.72
N PRO A 20 -7.03 1.56 -7.70
CA PRO A 20 -7.27 1.96 -6.32
C PRO A 20 -6.93 3.43 -6.10
N HIS A 21 -7.79 4.16 -5.41
CA HIS A 21 -7.51 5.56 -5.05
C HIS A 21 -6.31 5.70 -4.14
N GLU A 22 -6.04 4.67 -3.34
CA GLU A 22 -4.97 4.64 -2.39
C GLU A 22 -4.49 3.21 -2.18
N VAL A 23 -3.17 3.03 -2.14
CA VAL A 23 -2.52 1.74 -1.85
C VAL A 23 -1.51 1.95 -0.74
N TRP A 24 -1.59 1.08 0.25
CA TRP A 24 -0.60 0.93 1.30
C TRP A 24 0.14 -0.38 1.09
N ASP A 25 1.47 -0.34 1.16
CA ASP A 25 2.34 -1.50 0.99
C ASP A 25 3.31 -1.57 2.18
N LEU A 26 3.41 -2.74 2.80
CA LEU A 26 4.31 -3.02 3.92
C LEU A 26 5.04 -4.33 3.67
N GLY A 27 6.34 -4.25 3.41
CA GLY A 27 7.25 -5.39 3.39
C GLY A 27 7.92 -5.55 4.74
N LEU A 28 7.85 -6.75 5.31
CA LEU A 28 8.42 -7.12 6.60
C LEU A 28 9.30 -8.37 6.43
N ASP A 29 10.52 -8.34 6.94
CA ASP A 29 11.52 -9.44 6.84
C ASP A 29 11.40 -10.46 7.96
N SER A 30 10.66 -10.11 9.01
CA SER A 30 10.27 -11.00 10.08
C SER A 30 9.01 -10.45 10.74
N LEU A 31 8.00 -11.29 10.90
CA LEU A 31 6.82 -10.94 11.67
C LEU A 31 6.52 -12.06 12.66
N ASP A 32 6.69 -11.77 13.95
CA ASP A 32 6.39 -12.72 15.01
C ASP A 32 4.88 -12.80 15.30
N MET A 33 4.10 -13.03 14.24
CA MET A 33 2.66 -13.23 14.28
C MET A 33 2.27 -14.35 13.32
N PHE A 34 1.24 -15.10 13.68
CA PHE A 34 0.60 -16.03 12.76
C PHE A 34 -0.22 -15.24 11.71
N THR A 35 -0.33 -15.79 10.50
CA THR A 35 -1.12 -15.19 9.42
C THR A 35 -2.54 -14.84 9.87
N GLU A 36 -3.16 -15.68 10.70
CA GLU A 36 -4.50 -15.48 11.26
C GLU A 36 -4.56 -14.23 12.15
N GLU A 37 -3.56 -14.00 12.99
CA GLU A 37 -3.50 -12.79 13.82
C GLU A 37 -3.33 -11.53 12.95
N VAL A 38 -2.55 -11.61 11.87
CA VAL A 38 -2.42 -10.50 10.91
C VAL A 38 -3.75 -10.22 10.21
N LEU A 39 -4.50 -11.27 9.89
CA LEU A 39 -5.83 -11.13 9.31
C LEU A 39 -6.81 -10.48 10.28
N ASP A 40 -6.76 -10.81 11.56
CA ASP A 40 -7.59 -10.18 12.60
C ASP A 40 -7.28 -8.68 12.74
N GLU A 41 -5.99 -8.30 12.72
CA GLU A 41 -5.59 -6.88 12.73
C GLU A 41 -6.06 -6.14 11.48
N LEU A 42 -5.98 -6.78 10.30
CA LEU A 42 -6.46 -6.19 9.06
C LEU A 42 -7.99 -6.10 9.02
N ASP A 43 -8.71 -7.05 9.61
CA ASP A 43 -10.17 -7.02 9.66
C ASP A 43 -10.67 -5.80 10.45
N ALA A 44 -9.93 -5.36 11.48
CA ALA A 44 -10.22 -4.13 12.22
C ALA A 44 -10.32 -2.89 11.31
N ILE A 45 -9.60 -2.85 10.18
CA ILE A 45 -9.66 -1.75 9.20
C ILE A 45 -11.08 -1.64 8.60
N ARG A 46 -11.76 -2.77 8.38
CA ARG A 46 -13.13 -2.78 7.84
C ARG A 46 -14.14 -2.14 8.79
N TRP A 47 -13.82 -2.10 10.08
CA TRP A 47 -14.73 -1.70 11.15
C TRP A 47 -14.44 -0.32 11.75
N ALA A 48 -13.50 0.44 11.16
CA ALA A 48 -12.95 1.69 11.71
C ALA A 48 -13.97 2.80 12.04
N GLU A 49 -15.25 2.66 11.68
CA GLU A 49 -16.29 3.66 11.96
C GLU A 49 -17.52 3.12 12.72
N GLY A 50 -17.60 1.83 13.06
CA GLY A 50 -18.80 1.25 13.71
C GLY A 50 -20.12 1.44 12.93
N LYS A 51 -20.04 1.80 11.64
CA LYS A 51 -21.17 2.04 10.74
C LYS A 51 -21.35 0.88 9.74
N GLN A 52 -22.48 0.91 9.03
CA GLN A 52 -22.93 -0.11 8.06
C GLN A 52 -21.78 -0.64 7.19
N TYR A 53 -21.75 -1.97 7.06
CA TYR A 53 -20.77 -2.79 6.36
C TYR A 53 -20.20 -2.12 5.09
N PRO A 54 -18.88 -2.30 4.79
CA PRO A 54 -18.34 -1.91 3.49
C PRO A 54 -19.19 -2.52 2.37
N GLN A 55 -19.44 -1.77 1.30
CA GLN A 55 -20.19 -2.30 0.15
C GLN A 55 -19.49 -3.52 -0.47
N TYR A 56 -18.16 -3.53 -0.40
CA TYR A 56 -17.36 -4.69 -0.73
C TYR A 56 -16.09 -4.72 0.11
N GLY A 57 -15.78 -5.85 0.72
CA GLY A 57 -14.52 -6.06 1.42
C GLY A 57 -13.98 -7.43 1.06
N THR A 58 -12.81 -7.48 0.44
CA THR A 58 -12.09 -8.74 0.20
C THR A 58 -10.74 -8.68 0.89
N VAL A 59 -10.41 -9.75 1.60
CA VAL A 59 -9.09 -9.95 2.18
C VAL A 59 -8.65 -11.30 1.66
N VAL A 60 -7.55 -11.30 0.91
CA VAL A 60 -6.97 -12.49 0.31
C VAL A 60 -5.59 -12.68 0.93
N ALA A 61 -5.44 -13.73 1.72
CA ALA A 61 -4.12 -14.20 2.16
C ALA A 61 -3.63 -15.30 1.21
N ARG A 62 -2.41 -15.15 0.73
CA ARG A 62 -1.65 -16.17 0.00
C ARG A 62 -0.40 -16.49 0.80
N THR A 63 -0.22 -17.75 1.17
CA THR A 63 1.02 -18.20 1.84
C THR A 63 1.75 -19.16 0.92
N GLY A 64 3.08 -19.07 0.90
CA GLY A 64 3.90 -19.88 0.02
C GLY A 64 5.21 -20.31 0.68
N ARG A 65 5.82 -21.37 0.15
CA ARG A 65 7.15 -21.85 0.54
C ARG A 65 8.06 -21.81 -0.68
N HIS A 66 9.22 -21.18 -0.53
CA HIS A 66 10.28 -21.24 -1.54
C HIS A 66 11.37 -22.20 -1.04
N ASN A 67 11.61 -23.27 -1.80
CA ASN A 67 12.71 -24.21 -1.57
C ASN A 67 13.73 -24.06 -2.69
N TRP A 68 14.52 -22.98 -2.67
CA TRP A 68 15.62 -22.74 -3.61
C TRP A 68 16.98 -22.93 -2.92
N GLY A 69 17.15 -24.04 -2.20
CA GLY A 69 18.40 -24.33 -1.45
C GLY A 69 18.58 -23.57 -0.13
N ALA A 70 17.72 -22.60 0.15
CA ALA A 70 17.44 -22.07 1.49
C ALA A 70 15.98 -22.43 1.83
N GLU A 71 15.72 -22.94 3.03
CA GLU A 71 14.35 -23.12 3.51
C GLU A 71 13.80 -21.74 3.88
N GLY A 72 12.91 -21.20 3.04
CA GLY A 72 12.25 -19.92 3.26
C GLY A 72 10.73 -20.03 3.11
N SER A 73 9.98 -19.39 3.99
CA SER A 73 8.52 -19.27 3.89
C SER A 73 8.13 -17.80 3.78
N PHE A 74 7.31 -17.47 2.78
CA PHE A 74 6.78 -16.13 2.60
C PHE A 74 5.26 -16.11 2.79
N SER A 75 4.75 -14.98 3.25
CA SER A 75 3.33 -14.68 3.37
C SER A 75 3.02 -13.41 2.58
N GLU A 76 2.12 -13.49 1.62
CA GLU A 76 1.58 -12.34 0.92
C GLU A 76 0.12 -12.15 1.33
N ILE A 77 -0.21 -11.02 1.95
CA ILE A 77 -1.59 -10.70 2.36
C ILE A 77 -2.01 -9.45 1.61
N ILE A 78 -3.03 -9.59 0.78
CA ILE A 78 -3.59 -8.50 -0.03
C ILE A 78 -5.03 -8.27 0.43
N MET A 79 -5.30 -7.07 0.91
CA MET A 79 -6.61 -6.61 1.29
C MET A 79 -7.10 -5.56 0.30
N GLN A 80 -8.32 -5.70 -0.19
CA GLN A 80 -8.98 -4.66 -0.97
C GLN A 80 -10.29 -4.29 -0.28
N VAL A 81 -10.46 -2.99 -0.07
CA VAL A 81 -11.57 -2.45 0.69
C VAL A 81 -12.30 -1.44 -0.19
N SER A 82 -13.60 -1.65 -0.38
CA SER A 82 -14.49 -0.78 -1.14
C SER A 82 -15.64 -0.27 -0.30
N TRP A 83 -15.76 1.05 -0.26
CA TRP A 83 -16.74 1.75 0.55
C TRP A 83 -17.54 2.66 -0.39
N SER A 84 -18.84 2.76 -0.15
CA SER A 84 -19.73 3.63 -0.94
C SER A 84 -20.06 4.94 -0.25
N ALA A 85 -19.25 5.32 0.73
CA ALA A 85 -19.42 6.58 1.39
C ALA A 85 -19.03 7.66 0.39
N ALA A 86 -20.02 8.15 -0.36
CA ALA A 86 -19.95 9.38 -1.11
C ALA A 86 -19.40 10.48 -0.17
N GLY A 87 -18.16 10.90 -0.42
CA GLY A 87 -17.55 12.07 0.22
C GLY A 87 -16.77 11.79 1.51
N GLY A 88 -15.44 11.85 1.39
CA GLY A 88 -14.47 12.50 2.30
C GLY A 88 -14.30 12.00 3.74
N VAL A 89 -15.37 11.70 4.48
CA VAL A 89 -15.30 11.41 5.93
C VAL A 89 -14.97 9.94 6.19
N GLY A 90 -15.53 9.02 5.40
CA GLY A 90 -15.25 7.59 5.52
C GLY A 90 -13.81 7.23 5.14
N THR A 91 -13.27 7.88 4.10
CA THR A 91 -11.89 7.63 3.63
C THR A 91 -10.85 8.03 4.68
N VAL A 92 -11.01 9.18 5.34
CA VAL A 92 -10.06 9.63 6.39
C VAL A 92 -9.98 8.66 7.56
N ALA A 93 -11.11 8.12 8.02
CA ALA A 93 -11.13 7.15 9.13
C ALA A 93 -10.45 5.83 8.76
N VAL A 94 -10.67 5.34 7.53
CA VAL A 94 -10.00 4.13 7.01
C VAL A 94 -8.51 4.34 6.89
N THR A 95 -8.09 5.45 6.29
CA THR A 95 -6.67 5.80 6.16
C THR A 95 -6.00 5.85 7.54
N ALA A 96 -6.68 6.40 8.56
CA ALA A 96 -6.18 6.39 9.94
C ALA A 96 -6.10 4.99 10.55
N ALA A 97 -7.09 4.13 10.30
CA ALA A 97 -7.06 2.74 10.75
C ALA A 97 -5.96 1.91 10.07
N ILE A 98 -5.78 2.05 8.76
CA ILE A 98 -4.68 1.42 8.02
C ILE A 98 -3.35 1.86 8.62
N LYS A 99 -3.15 3.18 8.80
CA LYS A 99 -1.94 3.72 9.42
C LYS A 99 -1.69 3.09 10.79
N THR A 100 -2.73 2.99 11.63
CA THR A 100 -2.62 2.40 12.97
C THR A 100 -2.22 0.93 12.93
N VAL A 101 -2.84 0.14 12.06
CA VAL A 101 -2.51 -1.29 11.89
C VAL A 101 -1.08 -1.45 11.35
N TYR A 102 -0.68 -0.64 10.38
CA TYR A 102 0.66 -0.71 9.78
C TYR A 102 1.75 -0.34 10.79
N GLU A 103 1.56 0.71 11.59
CA GLU A 103 2.50 1.06 12.67
C GLU A 103 2.58 -0.04 13.73
N LYS A 104 1.45 -0.66 14.08
CA LYS A 104 1.42 -1.80 15.02
C LYS A 104 2.19 -3.01 14.47
N LEU A 105 1.95 -3.39 13.22
CA LEU A 105 2.64 -4.51 12.57
C LEU A 105 4.14 -4.22 12.43
N LYS A 106 4.50 -2.99 12.07
CA LYS A 106 5.88 -2.53 11.98
C LYS A 106 6.60 -2.59 13.32
N SER A 107 6.00 -2.02 14.39
CA SER A 107 6.57 -2.02 15.73
C SER A 107 6.83 -3.44 16.24
N ARG A 108 5.94 -4.39 15.91
CA ARG A 108 6.14 -5.81 16.23
C ARG A 108 7.26 -6.48 15.42
N ALA A 109 7.40 -6.13 14.15
CA ALA A 109 8.40 -6.72 13.25
C ALA A 109 9.83 -6.22 13.55
N TYR A 110 9.99 -4.93 13.85
CA TYR A 110 11.30 -4.27 13.86
C TYR A 110 11.57 -3.41 15.11
N GLY A 111 10.61 -3.28 16.03
CA GLY A 111 10.65 -2.26 17.07
C GLY A 111 10.54 -0.84 16.49
N ASP A 112 11.03 0.16 17.22
CA ASP A 112 10.97 1.58 16.84
C ASP A 112 12.09 2.01 15.87
N VAL A 113 12.77 1.07 15.21
CA VAL A 113 13.99 1.38 14.48
C VAL A 113 13.70 1.63 13.00
N TRP A 114 13.43 2.88 12.67
CA TRP A 114 13.71 3.38 11.32
C TRP A 114 15.24 3.56 11.19
N HIS A 115 15.85 2.90 10.21
CA HIS A 115 17.24 3.13 9.85
C HIS A 115 17.32 4.26 8.80
N SER A 116 18.53 4.78 8.55
CA SER A 116 18.79 6.00 7.76
C SER A 116 17.84 6.22 6.57
N MET A 117 17.15 7.37 6.57
CA MET A 117 16.28 7.77 5.45
C MET A 117 17.06 7.77 4.12
N PRO A 118 16.42 7.38 3.00
CA PRO A 118 17.00 7.62 1.68
C PRO A 118 17.23 9.12 1.45
N SER A 119 18.11 9.45 0.51
CA SER A 119 18.20 10.85 0.05
C SER A 119 16.88 11.28 -0.59
N GLN A 120 16.59 12.58 -0.58
CA GLN A 120 15.35 13.09 -1.17
C GLN A 120 15.22 12.70 -2.66
N ASP A 121 16.30 12.78 -3.43
CA ASP A 121 16.31 12.38 -4.84
C ASP A 121 16.00 10.89 -5.02
N GLN A 122 16.61 10.04 -4.18
CA GLN A 122 16.32 8.61 -4.17
C GLN A 122 14.85 8.36 -3.79
N ALA A 123 14.33 9.06 -2.79
CA ALA A 123 12.95 8.94 -2.35
C ALA A 123 11.95 9.35 -3.45
N VAL A 124 12.24 10.40 -4.22
CA VAL A 124 11.46 10.80 -5.39
C VAL A 124 11.45 9.71 -6.47
N GLN A 125 12.59 9.09 -6.76
CA GLN A 125 12.66 8.01 -7.75
C GLN A 125 11.86 6.78 -7.31
N ILE A 126 11.96 6.41 -6.03
CA ILE A 126 11.17 5.32 -5.45
C ILE A 126 9.67 5.64 -5.55
N ALA A 127 9.27 6.87 -5.19
CA ALA A 127 7.87 7.32 -5.29
C ALA A 127 7.35 7.23 -6.72
N ARG A 128 8.09 7.76 -7.71
CA ARG A 128 7.67 7.70 -9.12
C ARG A 128 7.58 6.28 -9.65
N SER A 129 8.55 5.42 -9.32
CA SER A 129 8.51 4.00 -9.70
C SER A 129 7.28 3.31 -9.13
N ARG A 130 6.93 3.60 -7.86
CA ARG A 130 5.76 3.03 -7.21
C ARG A 130 4.45 3.55 -7.80
N LEU A 131 4.38 4.84 -8.14
CA LEU A 131 3.24 5.44 -8.83
C LEU A 131 3.04 4.83 -10.21
N HIS A 132 4.11 4.64 -10.99
CA HIS A 132 4.04 3.94 -12.27
C HIS A 132 3.49 2.52 -12.12
N GLN A 133 4.01 1.76 -11.14
CA GLN A 133 3.56 0.38 -10.89
C GLN A 133 2.06 0.29 -10.58
N HIS A 134 1.51 1.23 -9.80
CA HIS A 134 0.12 1.16 -9.32
C HIS A 134 -0.88 1.91 -10.19
N TYR A 135 -0.45 2.91 -10.96
CA TYR A 135 -1.33 3.79 -11.74
C TYR A 135 -1.02 3.82 -13.24
N ASP A 136 -0.01 3.07 -13.69
CA ASP A 136 0.47 3.05 -15.08
C ASP A 136 0.77 4.45 -15.65
N VAL A 137 1.24 5.35 -14.79
CA VAL A 137 1.63 6.72 -15.16
C VAL A 137 3.09 6.76 -15.58
N ALA A 138 3.42 7.56 -16.60
CA ALA A 138 4.80 7.70 -17.04
C ALA A 138 5.63 8.48 -16.02
N VAL A 139 6.73 7.89 -15.57
CA VAL A 139 7.63 8.41 -14.51
C VAL A 139 8.16 9.81 -14.82
N ASP A 140 8.47 10.07 -16.09
CA ASP A 140 9.01 11.33 -16.61
C ASP A 140 7.97 12.45 -16.70
N ARG A 141 6.68 12.10 -16.66
CA ARG A 141 5.56 13.05 -16.71
C ARG A 141 5.06 13.47 -15.33
N LEU A 142 5.66 12.95 -14.25
CA LEU A 142 5.32 13.31 -12.87
C LEU A 142 6.22 14.43 -12.35
N THR A 143 5.63 15.59 -12.06
CA THR A 143 6.33 16.73 -11.45
C THR A 143 6.04 16.80 -9.96
N VAL A 144 7.08 16.85 -9.12
CA VAL A 144 6.92 17.09 -7.67
C VAL A 144 6.39 18.51 -7.48
N VAL A 145 5.23 18.66 -6.85
CA VAL A 145 4.61 19.96 -6.55
C VAL A 145 4.65 20.29 -5.06
N HIS A 146 4.77 19.28 -4.21
CA HIS A 146 4.98 19.45 -2.77
C HIS A 146 5.88 18.32 -2.24
N SER A 147 6.70 18.65 -1.25
CA SER A 147 7.52 17.70 -0.51
C SER A 147 7.61 18.16 0.94
N SER A 148 7.31 17.26 1.87
CA SER A 148 7.50 17.46 3.30
C SER A 148 8.30 16.30 3.89
N VAL A 149 8.95 16.57 5.02
CA VAL A 149 9.67 15.58 5.82
C VAL A 149 9.02 15.50 7.18
N ASP A 150 8.64 14.30 7.56
CA ASP A 150 8.25 13.94 8.91
C ASP A 150 9.48 13.31 9.57
N ALA A 151 10.23 14.14 10.31
CA ALA A 151 11.51 13.75 10.91
C ALA A 151 11.33 12.74 12.05
N GLU A 152 10.18 12.78 12.75
CA GLU A 152 9.84 11.85 13.82
C GLU A 152 9.57 10.45 13.23
N ALA A 153 8.75 10.38 12.19
CA ALA A 153 8.46 9.12 11.50
C ALA A 153 9.49 8.75 10.43
N GLN A 154 10.58 9.54 10.29
CA GLN A 154 11.67 9.35 9.32
C GLN A 154 11.19 9.01 7.90
N ARG A 155 10.31 9.85 7.37
CA ARG A 155 9.70 9.65 6.06
C ARG A 155 9.48 10.96 5.32
N TYR A 156 9.51 10.86 4.00
CA TYR A 156 9.09 11.89 3.08
C TYR A 156 7.63 11.68 2.70
N GLU A 157 6.88 12.78 2.61
CA GLU A 157 5.59 12.82 1.94
C GLU A 157 5.74 13.71 0.69
N PHE A 158 5.33 13.19 -0.45
CA PHE A 158 5.40 13.86 -1.73
C PHE A 158 4.02 14.02 -2.33
N GLU A 159 3.81 15.15 -2.99
CA GLU A 159 2.71 15.32 -3.94
C GLU A 159 3.29 15.56 -5.33
N PHE A 160 2.69 14.89 -6.31
CA PHE A 160 3.03 14.99 -7.72
C PHE A 160 1.83 15.51 -8.50
N ARG A 161 2.11 16.19 -9.60
CA ARG A 161 1.15 16.52 -10.64
C ARG A 161 1.62 15.90 -11.94
N HIS A 162 0.73 15.16 -12.58
CA HIS A 162 0.96 14.63 -13.92
C HIS A 162 0.56 15.69 -14.96
N GLU A 163 1.11 15.60 -16.17
CA GLU A 163 0.87 16.58 -17.25
C GLU A 163 -0.61 16.68 -17.66
N ASP A 164 -1.39 15.61 -17.47
CA ASP A 164 -2.84 15.59 -17.73
C ASP A 164 -3.67 16.25 -16.61
N GLY A 165 -3.02 16.81 -15.59
CA GLY A 165 -3.66 17.52 -14.49
C GLY A 165 -3.97 16.66 -13.26
N ARG A 166 -3.82 15.33 -13.34
CA ARG A 166 -4.06 14.45 -12.18
C ARG A 166 -3.06 14.71 -11.05
N LYS A 167 -3.53 14.59 -9.81
CA LYS A 167 -2.71 14.72 -8.60
C LYS A 167 -2.43 13.33 -8.01
N PHE A 168 -1.19 13.11 -7.62
CA PHE A 168 -0.75 11.90 -6.95
C PHE A 168 0.00 12.25 -5.68
N GLY A 169 0.14 11.30 -4.77
CA GLY A 169 1.10 11.42 -3.70
C GLY A 169 1.68 10.09 -3.28
N ALA A 170 2.77 10.19 -2.52
CA ALA A 170 3.52 9.04 -2.07
C ALA A 170 4.15 9.30 -0.69
N THR A 171 4.24 8.26 0.14
CA THR A 171 5.01 8.26 1.39
C THR A 171 6.19 7.32 1.24
N VAL A 172 7.40 7.82 1.49
CA VAL A 172 8.65 7.06 1.32
C VAL A 172 9.49 7.19 2.57
N GLY A 173 9.94 6.06 3.13
CA GLY A 173 10.84 6.01 4.28
C GLY A 173 11.79 4.82 4.16
N ALA A 174 12.33 4.35 5.28
CA ALA A 174 13.17 3.15 5.33
C ALA A 174 12.58 2.07 6.26
N LEU A 175 12.23 0.91 5.70
CA LEU A 175 11.84 -0.27 6.49
C LEU A 175 13.06 -1.18 6.61
N ALA A 176 13.48 -1.49 7.85
CA ALA A 176 14.69 -2.27 8.10
C ALA A 176 15.96 -1.76 7.36
N GLY A 177 16.07 -0.45 7.15
CA GLY A 177 17.19 0.17 6.42
C GLY A 177 17.10 0.06 4.91
N MET A 178 16.04 -0.56 4.38
CA MET A 178 15.73 -0.55 2.97
C MET A 178 14.77 0.59 2.64
N PRO A 179 15.14 1.50 1.71
CA PRO A 179 14.23 2.52 1.20
C PRO A 179 12.96 1.87 0.62
N SER A 180 11.80 2.29 1.12
CA SER A 180 10.51 1.70 0.76
C SER A 180 9.43 2.78 0.65
N CYS A 181 8.55 2.62 -0.33
CA CYS A 181 7.35 3.43 -0.46
C CYS A 181 6.17 2.68 0.15
N THR A 182 5.63 3.22 1.23
CA THR A 182 4.60 2.55 2.04
C THR A 182 3.19 2.97 1.67
N ARG A 183 3.04 4.06 0.93
CA ARG A 183 1.75 4.61 0.53
C ARG A 183 1.87 5.29 -0.81
N VAL A 184 0.90 5.06 -1.69
CA VAL A 184 0.64 5.89 -2.87
C VAL A 184 -0.85 6.21 -2.96
N TRP A 185 -1.20 7.36 -3.50
CA TRP A 185 -2.59 7.76 -3.69
C TRP A 185 -2.75 8.66 -4.91
N THR A 186 -4.00 8.77 -5.38
CA THR A 186 -4.42 9.70 -6.44
C THR A 186 -5.60 10.53 -5.94
N ASP A 187 -5.64 11.80 -6.35
CA ASP A 187 -6.72 12.75 -6.04
C ASP A 187 -7.14 13.46 -7.34
N GLY A 188 -8.45 13.57 -7.56
CA GLY A 188 -9.01 14.40 -8.62
C GLY A 188 -9.00 13.84 -10.04
N GLY A 189 -9.64 12.68 -10.27
CA GLY A 189 -10.00 12.23 -11.61
C GLY A 189 -11.13 11.20 -11.58
N ASP A 190 -11.83 11.03 -12.72
CA ASP A 190 -12.70 9.87 -12.90
C ASP A 190 -11.88 8.60 -12.62
N PRO A 191 -12.43 7.61 -11.90
CA PRO A 191 -11.70 6.42 -11.56
C PRO A 191 -11.20 5.76 -12.84
N LEU A 192 -9.88 5.54 -12.92
CA LEU A 192 -9.26 5.03 -14.13
C LEU A 192 -9.63 3.56 -14.29
N PRO A 193 -10.21 3.14 -15.42
CA PRO A 193 -10.50 1.74 -15.63
C PRO A 193 -9.18 0.97 -15.65
N ARG A 194 -9.14 -0.15 -14.93
CA ARG A 194 -8.06 -1.11 -15.09
C ARG A 194 -8.15 -1.67 -16.52
N PRO A 195 -7.00 -1.99 -17.15
CA PRO A 195 -7.01 -2.77 -18.38
C PRO A 195 -7.83 -4.04 -18.15
N VAL A 196 -8.81 -4.29 -19.01
CA VAL A 196 -9.53 -5.57 -19.00
C VAL A 196 -8.52 -6.63 -19.43
N PRO A 197 -8.30 -7.72 -18.66
CA PRO A 197 -7.45 -8.80 -19.12
C PRO A 197 -7.95 -9.27 -20.48
N GLU A 198 -7.08 -9.29 -21.49
CA GLU A 198 -7.44 -9.87 -22.77
C GLU A 198 -7.89 -11.31 -22.51
N PRO A 199 -9.02 -11.76 -23.10
CA PRO A 199 -9.42 -13.15 -22.95
C PRO A 199 -8.26 -14.04 -23.42
N PRO A 200 -8.00 -15.17 -22.73
CA PRO A 200 -6.93 -16.07 -23.13
C PRO A 200 -7.16 -16.43 -24.60
N ASP A 201 -6.15 -16.17 -25.42
CA ASP A 201 -6.17 -16.49 -26.84
C ASP A 201 -6.48 -17.98 -26.96
N PRO A 202 -7.59 -18.40 -27.62
CA PRO A 202 -8.02 -19.79 -27.64
C PRO A 202 -7.09 -20.72 -28.46
N GLY A 203 -5.80 -20.42 -28.57
CA GLY A 203 -4.88 -20.99 -29.55
C GLY A 203 -3.42 -21.18 -29.13
N ASN A 204 -3.13 -21.52 -27.87
CA ASN A 204 -1.84 -22.11 -27.48
C ASN A 204 -2.03 -23.31 -26.53
#